data_AF-A0A257B274-F1
#
_entry.id   AF-A0A257B274-F1
#
_cell.length_a   1.000
_cell.length_b   1.000
_cell.length_c   1.000
_cell.angle_alpha   90.00
_cell.angle_beta   90.00
_cell.angle_gamma   90.00
#
_symmetry.space_group_name_H-M   'P 1'
#
loop_
_entity.id
_entity.type
_entity.pdbx_description
1 polymer ?
#
loop_
_entity_poly.entity_id
_entity_poly.type
_entity_poly.pdbx_seq_one_letter_code
_entity_poly.pdbx_strand_id
1 'polypeptide(L)'
;MTITERAKDGIVILELQGSVLLGNGDLALREHISRLLARGLQRIILNLAGVPYVDSSGLGEIVRAMTTIKRAGGSFKLASPTRRLVDILNITKLSSILETYDTEDAALASFQSPSAASSAEERQLRSAAERS
;
A
#
# COMPACT_ATOMS: atom_id res chain seq x y z
N MET A 1 7.08 -12.37 12.11
CA MET A 1 7.04 -11.24 11.17
C MET A 1 8.07 -10.23 11.61
N THR A 2 8.90 -9.75 10.69
CA THR A 2 9.87 -8.68 10.95
C THR A 2 9.45 -7.45 10.14
N ILE A 3 9.51 -6.27 10.77
CA ILE A 3 9.26 -4.99 10.12
C ILE A 3 10.56 -4.21 10.16
N THR A 4 11.07 -3.83 8.99
CA THR A 4 12.20 -2.89 8.87
C THR A 4 11.68 -1.55 8.37
N GLU A 5 12.02 -0.47 9.07
CA GLU A 5 11.69 0.90 8.69
C GLU A 5 12.84 1.53 7.91
N ARG A 6 12.55 2.10 6.74
CA ARG A 6 13.45 3.00 6.01
C ARG A 6 12.72 4.30 5.69
N ALA A 7 13.46 5.39 5.53
CA ALA A 7 12.92 6.66 5.08
C ALA A 7 13.65 7.12 3.80
N LYS A 8 12.89 7.58 2.82
CA LYS A 8 13.40 8.13 1.55
C LYS A 8 12.50 9.28 1.11
N ASP A 9 13.08 10.46 0.88
CA ASP A 9 12.36 11.66 0.40
C ASP A 9 11.12 12.04 1.23
N GLY A 10 11.19 11.86 2.56
CA GLY A 10 10.06 12.12 3.47
C GLY A 10 8.94 11.08 3.42
N ILE A 11 9.16 9.95 2.74
CA ILE A 11 8.28 8.79 2.67
C ILE A 11 8.89 7.68 3.53
N VAL A 12 8.07 7.07 4.36
CA VAL A 12 8.46 5.91 5.17
C VAL A 12 8.14 4.64 4.41
N ILE A 13 9.11 3.74 4.31
CA ILE A 13 8.99 2.43 3.68
C ILE A 13 9.09 1.39 4.80
N LEU A 14 8.04 0.59 4.93
CA LEU A 14 7.97 -0.53 5.86
C LEU A 14 8.14 -1.83 5.08
N GLU A 15 9.27 -2.48 5.24
CA GLU A 15 9.55 -3.78 4.65
C GLU A 15 9.05 -4.87 5.57
N LEU A 16 8.12 -5.68 5.08
CA LEU A 16 7.60 -6.83 5.82
C LEU A 16 8.28 -8.10 5.30
N GLN A 17 8.78 -8.89 6.24
CA GLN A 17 9.36 -10.19 5.97
C GLN A 17 8.68 -11.29 6.81
N GLY A 18 8.43 -12.42 6.15
CA GLY A 18 7.76 -13.59 6.72
C GLY A 18 6.24 -13.56 6.55
N SER A 19 5.56 -14.50 7.21
CA SER A 19 4.11 -14.66 7.06
C SER A 19 3.34 -13.64 7.90
N VAL A 20 2.35 -12.98 7.27
CA VAL A 20 1.35 -12.16 7.96
C VAL A 20 0.16 -13.06 8.26
N LEU A 21 0.18 -13.65 9.45
CA LEU A 21 -0.85 -14.55 9.98
C LEU A 21 -1.47 -13.93 11.22
N LEU A 22 -2.75 -14.22 11.44
CA LEU A 22 -3.53 -13.90 12.65
C LEU A 22 -2.68 -14.13 13.91
N GLY A 23 -2.31 -13.05 14.62
CA GLY A 23 -1.44 -13.12 15.81
C GLY A 23 -0.51 -11.91 16.01
N ASN A 24 0.69 -12.15 16.56
CA ASN A 24 1.65 -11.10 16.98
C ASN A 24 2.05 -10.10 15.87
N GLY A 25 1.88 -10.44 14.58
CA GLY A 25 2.13 -9.54 13.46
C GLY A 25 1.17 -8.36 13.39
N ASP A 26 -0.10 -8.56 13.76
CA ASP A 26 -1.14 -7.53 13.65
C ASP A 26 -0.94 -6.40 14.65
N LEU A 27 -0.53 -6.74 15.88
CA LEU A 27 -0.16 -5.78 16.91
C LEU A 27 1.07 -4.96 16.49
N ALA A 28 2.10 -5.62 15.95
CA ALA A 28 3.36 -4.98 15.59
C ALA A 28 3.19 -3.93 14.48
N LEU A 29 2.41 -4.24 13.43
CA LEU A 29 2.16 -3.29 12.35
C LEU A 29 1.38 -2.08 12.88
N ARG A 30 0.28 -2.31 13.62
CA ARG A 30 -0.54 -1.25 14.20
C ARG A 30 0.25 -0.29 15.09
N GLU A 31 1.09 -0.83 15.97
CA GLU A 31 1.94 -0.03 16.85
C GLU A 31 2.97 0.77 16.07
N HIS A 32 3.57 0.20 15.02
CA HIS A 32 4.48 0.92 14.14
C HIS A 32 3.79 2.10 13.46
N ILE A 33 2.62 1.87 12.87
CA ILE A 33 1.84 2.90 12.19
C ILE A 33 1.45 4.02 13.17
N SER A 34 1.01 3.66 14.38
CA SER A 34 0.67 4.64 15.42
C SER A 34 1.88 5.49 15.82
N ARG A 35 3.07 4.89 15.96
CA ARG A 35 4.32 5.64 16.23
C ARG A 35 4.71 6.57 15.09
N LEU A 36 4.55 6.13 13.84
CA LEU A 36 4.83 6.96 12.67
C LEU A 36 3.91 8.18 12.62
N LEU A 37 2.61 7.96 12.82
CA LEU A 37 1.63 9.04 12.83
C LEU A 37 1.87 10.03 13.98
N ALA A 38 2.26 9.54 15.17
CA ALA A 38 2.64 10.41 16.29
C ALA A 38 3.87 11.29 15.99
N ARG A 39 4.76 10.84 15.09
CA ARG A 39 5.91 11.61 14.59
C ARG A 39 5.54 12.55 13.41
N GLY A 40 4.28 12.59 13.00
CA GLY A 40 3.83 13.33 11.82
C GLY A 40 4.19 12.69 10.48
N LEU A 41 4.67 11.44 10.48
CA LEU A 41 5.02 10.71 9.27
C LEU A 41 3.78 10.04 8.68
N GLN A 42 3.23 10.66 7.65
CA GLN A 42 1.92 10.32 7.09
C GLN A 42 2.00 9.72 5.67
N ARG A 43 3.19 9.69 5.06
CA ARG A 43 3.43 9.09 3.74
C ARG A 43 4.12 7.75 3.93
N ILE A 44 3.38 6.66 3.74
CA ILE A 44 3.83 5.32 4.11
C ILE A 44 3.67 4.36 2.93
N ILE A 45 4.73 3.60 2.63
CA ILE A 45 4.74 2.49 1.69
C ILE A 45 4.92 1.20 2.50
N LEU A 46 4.09 0.20 2.24
CA LEU A 46 4.25 -1.15 2.77
C LEU A 46 4.81 -2.05 1.66
N ASN A 47 6.08 -2.45 1.78
CA ASN A 47 6.73 -3.35 0.84
C ASN A 47 6.52 -4.81 1.27
N LEU A 48 5.86 -5.58 0.38
CA LEU A 48 5.40 -6.94 0.61
C LEU A 48 6.22 -7.99 -0.14
N ALA A 49 7.37 -7.61 -0.71
CA ALA A 49 8.26 -8.53 -1.43
C ALA A 49 8.71 -9.72 -0.56
N GLY A 50 8.86 -9.51 0.75
CA GLY A 50 9.23 -10.54 1.72
C GLY A 50 8.06 -11.31 2.32
N VAL A 51 6.82 -11.08 1.85
CA VAL A 51 5.60 -11.68 2.42
C VAL A 51 5.04 -12.73 1.46
N PRO A 52 5.37 -14.02 1.65
CA PRO A 52 4.92 -15.09 0.77
C PRO A 52 3.42 -15.41 0.94
N TYR A 53 2.84 -15.06 2.09
CA TYR A 53 1.46 -15.41 2.43
C TYR A 53 0.81 -14.41 3.39
N VAL A 54 -0.45 -14.10 3.12
CA VAL A 54 -1.35 -13.27 3.92
C VAL A 54 -2.69 -14.02 4.02
N ASP A 55 -3.21 -14.17 5.23
CA ASP A 55 -4.56 -14.71 5.47
C ASP A 55 -5.63 -13.59 5.51
N SER A 56 -6.88 -13.96 5.85
CA SER A 56 -7.97 -12.98 5.95
C SER A 56 -7.73 -11.90 7.00
N SER A 57 -6.98 -12.20 8.07
CA SER A 57 -6.75 -11.27 9.18
C SER A 57 -5.60 -10.34 8.91
N GLY A 58 -4.52 -10.84 8.30
CA GLY A 58 -3.43 -10.00 7.82
C GLY A 58 -3.92 -8.96 6.81
N LEU A 59 -4.84 -9.36 5.92
CA LEU A 59 -5.48 -8.42 5.00
C LEU A 59 -6.34 -7.38 5.73
N GLY A 60 -7.11 -7.82 6.73
CA GLY A 60 -7.86 -6.93 7.61
C GLY A 60 -6.97 -5.89 8.28
N GLU A 61 -5.80 -6.29 8.77
CA GLU A 61 -4.86 -5.37 9.42
C GLU A 61 -4.25 -4.37 8.44
N ILE A 62 -3.89 -4.79 7.22
CA ILE A 62 -3.41 -3.88 6.16
C ILE A 62 -4.48 -2.81 5.86
N VAL A 63 -5.75 -3.21 5.74
CA VAL A 63 -6.86 -2.29 5.50
C VAL A 63 -7.07 -1.34 6.69
N ARG A 64 -6.92 -1.82 7.93
CA ARG A 64 -7.01 -0.99 9.15
C ARG A 64 -5.87 0.02 9.21
N ALA A 65 -4.64 -0.37 8.90
CA ALA A 65 -3.49 0.51 8.82
C ALA A 65 -3.71 1.62 7.78
N MET A 66 -4.12 1.24 6.56
CA MET A 66 -4.50 2.19 5.50
C MET A 66 -5.57 3.18 5.99
N THR A 67 -6.65 2.67 6.59
CA THR A 67 -7.76 3.48 7.08
C THR A 67 -7.30 4.47 8.15
N THR A 68 -6.43 4.03 9.07
CA THR A 68 -5.89 4.86 10.14
C THR A 68 -5.03 6.01 9.58
N ILE A 69 -4.17 5.71 8.61
CA ILE A 69 -3.33 6.72 7.95
C ILE A 69 -4.17 7.70 7.14
N LYS A 70 -5.13 7.20 6.34
CA LYS A 70 -6.05 8.05 5.57
C LYS A 70 -6.87 8.98 6.48
N ARG A 71 -7.35 8.49 7.63
CA ARG A 71 -8.05 9.32 8.63
C ARG A 71 -7.18 10.41 9.24
N ALA A 72 -5.87 10.18 9.32
CA ALA A 72 -4.90 11.20 9.74
C ALA A 72 -4.52 12.17 8.60
N GLY A 73 -5.15 12.08 7.42
CA GLY A 73 -4.82 12.90 6.25
C GLY A 73 -3.60 12.42 5.46
N GLY A 74 -3.09 11.22 5.77
CA GLY A 74 -1.93 10.63 5.12
C GLY A 74 -2.24 9.82 3.87
N SER A 75 -1.19 9.23 3.32
CA SER A 75 -1.24 8.37 2.14
C SER A 75 -0.52 7.06 2.43
N PHE A 76 -1.19 5.95 2.12
CA PHE A 76 -0.71 4.59 2.35
C PHE A 76 -0.77 3.80 1.04
N LYS A 77 0.36 3.21 0.65
CA LYS A 77 0.51 2.48 -0.62
C LYS A 77 1.17 1.12 -0.41
N LEU A 78 0.81 0.13 -1.22
CA LEU A 78 1.41 -1.20 -1.22
C LEU A 78 2.42 -1.32 -2.35
N ALA A 79 3.57 -1.94 -2.08
CA ALA A 79 4.60 -2.21 -3.06
C ALA A 79 4.95 -3.69 -3.10
N SER A 80 5.22 -4.20 -4.30
CA SER A 80 5.70 -5.55 -4.56
C SER A 80 4.85 -6.67 -3.94
N PRO A 81 3.50 -6.65 -4.05
CA PRO A 81 2.69 -7.77 -3.59
C PRO A 81 3.02 -9.02 -4.42
N THR A 82 2.97 -10.19 -3.78
CA THR A 82 3.05 -11.46 -4.53
C THR A 82 1.79 -11.63 -5.39
N ARG A 83 1.87 -12.42 -6.47
CA ARG A 83 0.69 -12.71 -7.34
C ARG A 83 -0.52 -13.18 -6.53
N ARG A 84 -0.29 -14.08 -5.57
CA ARG A 84 -1.34 -14.57 -4.67
C ARG A 84 -2.01 -13.45 -3.89
N LEU A 85 -1.26 -12.47 -3.42
CA LEU A 85 -1.82 -11.33 -2.70
C LEU A 85 -2.62 -10.42 -3.64
N VAL A 86 -2.12 -10.20 -4.87
CA VAL A 86 -2.88 -9.47 -5.90
C VAL A 86 -4.21 -10.16 -6.19
N ASP A 87 -4.21 -11.49 -6.34
CA ASP A 87 -5.44 -12.26 -6.55
C ASP A 87 -6.43 -12.10 -5.38
N ILE A 88 -5.93 -12.17 -4.14
CA ILE A 88 -6.75 -11.94 -2.94
C ILE A 88 -7.34 -10.53 -2.93
N LEU A 89 -6.53 -9.50 -3.24
CA LEU A 89 -6.99 -8.10 -3.31
C LEU A 89 -8.08 -7.91 -4.37
N ASN A 90 -7.97 -8.61 -5.50
CA ASN A 90 -8.95 -8.57 -6.58
C ASN A 90 -10.26 -9.28 -6.19
N ILE A 91 -10.17 -10.50 -5.63
CA ILE A 91 -11.33 -11.26 -5.16
C ILE A 91 -12.10 -10.49 -4.07
N THR A 92 -11.37 -9.83 -3.17
CA THR A 92 -11.95 -9.05 -2.06
C THR A 92 -12.39 -7.64 -2.46
N LYS A 93 -12.22 -7.25 -3.74
CA LYS A 93 -12.50 -5.90 -4.26
C LYS A 93 -11.75 -4.78 -3.52
N LEU A 94 -10.63 -5.11 -2.88
CA LEU A 94 -9.79 -4.16 -2.17
C LEU A 94 -8.78 -3.48 -3.08
N SER A 95 -8.53 -4.04 -4.27
CA SER A 95 -7.64 -3.44 -5.28
C SER A 95 -8.09 -2.06 -5.77
N SER A 96 -9.38 -1.72 -5.65
CA SER A 96 -9.88 -0.37 -5.98
C SER A 96 -9.66 0.67 -4.85
N ILE A 97 -9.34 0.21 -3.65
CA ILE A 97 -9.22 1.05 -2.44
C ILE A 97 -7.76 1.19 -2.00
N LEU A 98 -6.98 0.11 -2.19
CA LEU A 98 -5.56 0.02 -1.90
C LEU A 98 -4.73 0.32 -3.15
N GLU A 99 -4.11 1.50 -3.17
CA GLU A 99 -3.11 1.83 -4.19
C GLU A 99 -1.93 0.84 -4.09
N THR A 100 -1.77 0.03 -5.12
CA THR A 100 -0.83 -1.09 -5.15
C THR A 100 0.06 -0.98 -6.37
N TYR A 101 1.35 -1.21 -6.19
CA TYR A 101 2.37 -1.08 -7.23
C TYR A 101 3.25 -2.32 -7.29
N ASP A 102 3.68 -2.69 -8.49
CA ASP A 102 4.52 -3.87 -8.71
C ASP A 102 5.93 -3.72 -8.09
N THR A 103 6.41 -2.49 -7.90
CA THR A 103 7.73 -2.20 -7.35
C THR A 103 7.70 -1.08 -6.31
N GLU A 104 8.69 -1.08 -5.41
CA GLU A 104 8.91 0.01 -4.45
C GLU A 104 9.15 1.35 -5.16
N ASP A 105 9.92 1.36 -6.26
CA ASP A 105 10.19 2.58 -7.02
C ASP A 105 8.94 3.16 -7.67
N ALA A 106 8.03 2.33 -8.17
CA ALA A 106 6.75 2.78 -8.69
C ALA A 106 5.87 3.38 -7.59
N ALA A 107 5.86 2.76 -6.40
CA ALA A 107 5.17 3.31 -5.24
C ALA A 107 5.78 4.66 -4.80
N LEU A 108 7.11 4.80 -4.78
CA LEU A 108 7.78 6.07 -4.46
C LEU A 108 7.46 7.17 -5.47
N ALA A 109 7.54 6.88 -6.77
CA ALA A 109 7.23 7.82 -7.85
C ALA A 109 5.79 8.35 -7.75
N SER A 110 4.86 7.52 -7.28
CA SER A 110 3.46 7.90 -7.10
C SER A 110 3.20 8.95 -6.01
N PHE A 111 4.18 9.26 -5.15
CA PHE A 111 4.11 10.38 -4.21
C PHE A 111 4.66 11.69 -4.80
N GLN A 112 5.42 11.61 -5.89
CA GLN A 112 6.03 12.76 -6.54
C GLN A 112 5.15 13.33 -7.66
N SER A 113 4.26 12.52 -8.24
CA SER A 113 3.22 12.98 -9.17
C SER A 113 1.84 12.92 -8.51
N PRO A 114 1.11 14.05 -8.38
CA PRO A 114 -0.29 13.98 -8.00
C PRO A 114 -1.05 13.32 -9.16
N SER A 115 -1.60 12.13 -8.92
CA SER A 115 -2.48 11.38 -9.85
C SER A 115 -1.86 10.95 -11.19
N ALA A 116 -1.18 9.81 -11.20
CA ALA A 116 -1.02 9.02 -12.45
C ALA A 116 -2.20 8.03 -12.64
N ALA A 117 -2.88 7.63 -11.57
CA ALA A 117 -3.95 6.64 -11.60
C ALA A 117 -5.25 7.15 -12.26
N SER A 118 -5.50 8.46 -12.35
CA SER A 118 -6.65 8.98 -13.12
C SER A 118 -6.30 9.35 -14.57
N SER A 119 -5.02 9.33 -14.96
CA SER A 119 -4.58 9.85 -16.26
C SER A 119 -4.51 8.81 -17.38
N ALA A 120 -4.51 7.51 -17.04
CA ALA A 120 -4.50 6.43 -18.02
C ALA A 120 -5.89 6.21 -18.67
N GLU A 121 -6.97 6.32 -17.88
CA GLU A 121 -8.35 6.17 -18.37
C GLU A 121 -8.84 7.39 -19.15
N GLU A 122 -8.47 8.62 -18.74
CA GLU A 122 -8.88 9.85 -19.44
C GLU A 122 -8.19 10.03 -20.82
N ARG A 123 -6.97 9.50 -20.99
CA ARG A 123 -6.28 9.54 -22.29
C ARG A 123 -6.87 8.57 -23.31
N GLN A 124 -7.42 7.44 -22.86
CA GLN A 124 -8.04 6.47 -23.77
C GLN A 124 -9.42 6.94 -24.26
N LEU A 125 -10.25 7.55 -23.39
CA LEU A 125 -11.55 8.10 -23.81
C LEU A 125 -11.44 9.28 -24.77
N ARG A 126 -10.46 10.18 -24.61
CA ARG A 126 -10.29 11.32 -25.54
C ARG A 126 -9.88 10.90 -26.94
N SER A 127 -9.08 9.84 -27.09
CA SER A 127 -8.64 9.36 -28.42
C SER A 127 -9.75 8.73 -29.28
N ALA A 128 -10.87 8.32 -28.65
CA ALA A 128 -12.01 7.71 -29.33
C ALA A 128 -13.04 8.76 -29.82
N ALA A 129 -13.04 9.97 -29.25
CA ALA A 129 -14.00 11.02 -29.59
C ALA A 129 -13.59 11.88 -30.81
N GLU A 130 -12.32 11.87 -31.20
CA GLU A 130 -11.80 12.70 -32.31
C GLU A 130 -11.83 11.99 -33.69
N ARG A 131 -12.42 10.79 -33.78
CA ARG A 131 -12.54 10.02 -35.04
C ARG A 131 -13.96 9.85 -35.57
N SER A 132 -14.92 10.61 -35.06
CA SER A 132 -16.30 10.64 -35.58
C SER A 132 -16.68 12.04 -36.03
#